data_AF-A0A955GR24-F1
#
_entry.id   AF-A0A955GR24-F1
#
_cell.length_a   1.000
_cell.length_b   1.000
_cell.length_c   1.000
_cell.angle_alpha   90.00
_cell.angle_beta   90.00
_cell.angle_gamma   90.00
#
_symmetry.space_group_name_H-M   'P 1'
#
loop_
_entity.id
_entity.type
_entity.pdbx_description
1 polymer ?
#
loop_
_entity_poly.entity_id
_entity_poly.type
_entity_poly.pdbx_seq_one_letter_code
_entity_poly.pdbx_strand_id
1 'polypeptide(L)'
;MLAQSSEQRAIGLSQHQILHTDEAMLFLFEQLGLYSFWMKNMKFPIDIFWLDHDKRVVFIQEHAEPTDYPNTYTPDQPALYVLETVAGFAEQYDVRLGSQFTW
;
A
#
# COMPACT_ATOMS: atom_id res chain seq x y z
N MET A 1 2.21 -3.21 10.91
CA MET A 1 2.69 -4.55 10.51
C MET A 1 3.81 -4.40 9.48
N LEU A 2 4.71 -5.37 9.37
CA LEU A 2 5.87 -5.31 8.46
C LEU A 2 5.93 -6.56 7.58
N ALA A 3 6.05 -6.37 6.26
CA ALA A 3 6.23 -7.45 5.28
C ALA A 3 7.62 -7.35 4.63
N GLN A 4 8.51 -8.29 4.96
CA GLN A 4 9.91 -8.31 4.51
C GLN A 4 10.22 -9.48 3.56
N SER A 5 9.56 -10.64 3.72
CA SER A 5 9.74 -11.78 2.84
C SER A 5 8.76 -11.76 1.66
N SER A 6 9.06 -12.49 0.58
CA SER A 6 8.16 -12.67 -0.56
C SER A 6 6.80 -13.21 -0.13
N GLU A 7 6.79 -14.15 0.80
CA GLU A 7 5.58 -14.81 1.31
C GLU A 7 4.73 -13.83 2.12
N GLN A 8 5.36 -13.05 3.00
CA GLN A 8 4.66 -12.01 3.77
C GLN A 8 4.05 -10.96 2.85
N ARG A 9 4.79 -10.52 1.83
CA ARG A 9 4.28 -9.56 0.84
C ARG A 9 3.13 -10.13 0.02
N ALA A 10 3.18 -11.41 -0.35
CA ALA A 10 2.11 -12.05 -1.11
C ALA A 10 0.82 -12.26 -0.29
N ILE A 11 0.95 -12.47 1.02
CA ILE A 11 -0.20 -12.57 1.93
C ILE A 11 -0.79 -11.20 2.21
N GLY A 12 0.05 -10.20 2.47
CA GLY A 12 -0.38 -8.84 2.76
C GLY A 12 -1.43 -8.79 3.88
N LEU A 13 -2.48 -8.00 3.68
CA LEU A 13 -3.59 -7.87 4.60
C LEU A 13 -4.70 -8.94 4.43
N SER A 14 -4.59 -9.87 3.48
CA SER A 14 -5.69 -10.81 3.13
C SER A 14 -6.19 -11.71 4.29
N GLN A 15 -5.34 -11.95 5.29
CA GLN A 15 -5.72 -12.73 6.48
C GLN A 15 -6.50 -11.91 7.51
N HIS A 16 -6.50 -10.58 7.42
CA HIS A 16 -7.17 -9.70 8.36
C HIS A 16 -8.67 -9.59 8.03
N GLN A 17 -9.47 -9.23 9.04
CA GLN A 17 -10.91 -8.96 8.87
C GLN A 17 -11.20 -7.47 8.76
N ILE A 18 -10.39 -6.65 9.43
CA ILE A 18 -10.42 -5.20 9.46
C ILE A 18 -8.98 -4.68 9.57
N LEU A 19 -8.78 -3.41 9.27
CA LEU A 19 -7.59 -2.64 9.59
C LEU A 19 -8.03 -1.36 10.29
N HIS A 20 -7.52 -1.10 11.49
CA HIS A 20 -7.88 0.11 12.24
C HIS A 20 -7.16 1.35 11.67
N THR A 21 -7.68 2.54 11.96
CA THR A 21 -7.14 3.82 11.45
C THR A 21 -5.71 4.13 11.90
N ASP A 22 -5.26 3.52 12.99
CA ASP A 22 -3.92 3.62 13.56
C ASP A 22 -3.01 2.44 13.15
N GLU A 23 -3.51 1.56 12.28
CA GLU A 23 -2.78 0.42 11.76
C GLU A 23 -2.44 0.62 10.27
N ALA A 24 -1.28 0.09 9.89
CA ALA A 24 -0.84 0.03 8.52
C ALA A 24 0.01 -1.23 8.28
N MET A 25 0.14 -1.62 7.02
CA MET A 25 1.14 -2.61 6.61
C MET A 25 2.20 -1.95 5.74
N LEU A 26 3.46 -2.03 6.18
CA LEU A 26 4.61 -1.53 5.44
C LEU A 26 5.30 -2.68 4.71
N PHE A 27 5.48 -2.50 3.40
CA PHE A 27 6.19 -3.40 2.51
C PHE A 27 7.56 -2.78 2.20
N LEU A 28 8.62 -3.49 2.57
CA LEU A 28 9.99 -3.07 2.30
C LEU A 28 10.54 -3.85 1.10
N PHE A 29 11.16 -3.13 0.17
CA PHE A 29 11.86 -3.72 -0.97
C PHE A 29 13.35 -3.38 -0.92
N GLU A 30 14.17 -4.28 -1.47
CA GLU A 30 15.64 -4.11 -1.46
C GLU A 30 16.14 -3.17 -2.55
N GLN A 31 15.33 -2.92 -3.58
CA GLN A 31 15.69 -2.13 -4.76
C GLN A 31 14.54 -1.19 -5.13
N LEU A 32 14.86 -0.11 -5.84
CA LEU A 32 13.83 0.71 -6.47
C LEU A 32 13.21 -0.08 -7.64
N GLY A 33 11.88 -0.13 -7.71
CA GLY A 33 11.21 -0.88 -8.76
C GLY A 33 9.74 -0.53 -8.93
N LEU A 34 9.12 -1.09 -9.97
CA LEU A 34 7.68 -1.00 -10.21
C LEU A 34 7.01 -2.18 -9.52
N TYR A 35 6.32 -1.91 -8.42
CA TYR A 35 5.72 -2.96 -7.59
C TYR A 35 4.22 -3.02 -7.80
N SER A 36 3.74 -4.16 -8.30
CA SER A 36 2.32 -4.41 -8.51
C SER A 36 1.66 -4.93 -7.24
N PHE A 37 0.49 -4.39 -6.91
CA PHE A 37 -0.37 -4.86 -5.82
C PHE A 37 -1.72 -5.31 -6.37
N TRP A 38 -2.40 -6.20 -5.63
CA TRP A 38 -3.72 -6.70 -5.97
C TRP A 38 -4.60 -6.78 -4.73
N MET A 39 -5.89 -7.01 -4.94
CA MET A 39 -6.87 -7.17 -3.86
C MET A 39 -7.30 -8.63 -3.65
N LYS A 40 -6.47 -9.61 -4.09
CA LYS A 40 -6.77 -11.04 -3.98
C LYS A 40 -7.05 -11.43 -2.52
N ASN A 41 -8.24 -12.00 -2.27
CA ASN A 41 -8.71 -12.45 -0.96
C ASN A 41 -8.82 -11.35 0.11
N MET A 42 -8.76 -10.07 -0.27
CA MET A 42 -9.00 -8.96 0.66
C MET A 42 -10.47 -8.93 1.10
N LYS A 43 -10.73 -8.41 2.29
CA LYS A 43 -12.08 -8.36 2.90
C LYS A 43 -12.63 -6.96 3.13
N PHE A 44 -11.79 -5.95 2.96
CA PHE A 44 -12.10 -4.54 3.17
C PHE A 44 -11.26 -3.70 2.21
N PRO A 45 -11.74 -2.49 1.86
CA PRO A 45 -10.98 -1.59 1.01
C PRO A 45 -9.81 -0.95 1.76
N ILE A 46 -8.77 -0.59 1.01
CA ILE A 46 -7.55 0.04 1.53
C ILE A 46 -7.10 1.20 0.64
N ASP A 47 -6.32 2.11 1.21
CA ASP A 47 -5.47 3.02 0.43
C ASP A 47 -4.07 2.41 0.32
N ILE A 48 -3.45 2.55 -0.85
CA ILE A 48 -2.10 2.05 -1.13
C ILE A 48 -1.20 3.20 -1.58
N PHE A 49 -0.11 3.43 -0.85
CA PHE A 49 0.87 4.49 -1.13
C PHE A 49 2.19 3.86 -1.58
N TRP A 50 2.66 4.24 -2.76
CA TRP A 50 4.00 3.92 -3.21
C TRP A 50 4.93 5.08 -2.87
N LEU A 51 6.05 4.76 -2.22
CA LEU A 51 6.98 5.76 -1.68
C LEU A 51 8.39 5.55 -2.25
N ASP A 52 9.07 6.65 -2.57
CA ASP A 52 10.47 6.62 -2.98
C ASP A 52 11.45 6.38 -1.81
N HIS A 53 12.75 6.45 -2.10
CA HIS A 53 13.82 6.29 -1.12
C HIS A 53 13.81 7.36 0.00
N ASP A 54 13.25 8.53 -0.24
CA ASP A 54 13.08 9.62 0.73
C ASP A 54 11.76 9.49 1.51
N LYS A 55 11.02 8.38 1.33
CA LYS A 55 9.68 8.13 1.90
C LYS A 55 8.63 9.13 1.41
N ARG A 56 8.81 9.69 0.22
CA ARG A 56 7.84 10.58 -0.42
C ARG A 56 6.90 9.78 -1.31
N VAL A 57 5.62 10.13 -1.26
CA VAL A 57 4.59 9.53 -2.08
C VAL A 57 4.82 9.83 -3.55
N VAL A 58 5.05 8.79 -4.34
CA VAL A 58 5.18 8.87 -5.81
C VAL A 58 3.89 8.44 -6.52
N PHE A 59 3.06 7.63 -5.85
CA PHE A 59 1.74 7.24 -6.36
C PHE A 59 0.80 6.89 -5.20
N ILE A 60 -0.49 7.12 -5.40
CA ILE A 60 -1.55 6.74 -4.46
C ILE A 60 -2.64 6.02 -5.24
N GLN A 61 -3.03 4.84 -4.77
CA GLN A 61 -4.32 4.24 -5.11
C GLN A 61 -5.23 4.39 -3.90
N GLU A 62 -6.19 5.30 -3.99
CA GLU A 62 -7.23 5.47 -2.97
C GLU A 62 -8.34 4.45 -3.18
N HIS A 63 -8.95 3.99 -2.08
CA HIS A 63 -10.12 3.10 -2.07
C HIS A 63 -9.98 1.89 -3.02
N ALA A 64 -8.85 1.18 -2.98
CA ALA A 64 -8.73 -0.10 -3.65
C ALA A 64 -9.71 -1.11 -3.02
N GLU A 65 -10.57 -1.72 -3.84
CA GLU A 65 -11.69 -2.56 -3.41
C GLU A 65 -11.38 -4.06 -3.60
N PRO A 66 -11.87 -4.95 -2.71
CA PRO A 66 -11.79 -6.39 -2.91
C PRO A 66 -12.29 -6.89 -4.28
N THR A 67 -13.27 -6.19 -4.86
CA THR A 67 -13.86 -6.50 -6.17
C THR A 67 -12.94 -6.23 -7.36
N ASP A 68 -11.82 -5.54 -7.16
CA ASP A 68 -10.90 -5.19 -8.25
C ASP A 68 -10.08 -6.39 -8.74
N TYR A 69 -9.95 -7.43 -7.92
CA TYR A 69 -9.31 -8.67 -8.32
C TYR A 69 -10.09 -9.32 -9.49
N PRO A 70 -9.43 -9.74 -10.59
CA PRO A 70 -8.00 -10.05 -10.70
C PRO A 70 -7.09 -8.93 -11.25
N ASN A 71 -7.57 -7.70 -11.36
CA ASN A 71 -6.72 -6.59 -11.78
C ASN A 71 -5.63 -6.27 -10.75
N THR A 72 -4.60 -5.58 -11.21
CA THR A 72 -3.45 -5.17 -10.39
C THR A 72 -3.22 -3.67 -10.52
N TYR A 73 -2.81 -3.04 -9.42
CA TYR A 73 -2.33 -1.67 -9.35
C TYR A 73 -0.83 -1.64 -9.56
N THR A 74 -0.37 -1.06 -10.66
CA THR A 74 1.06 -0.96 -11.00
C THR A 74 1.38 0.45 -11.45
N PRO A 75 1.95 1.29 -10.58
CA PRO A 75 2.42 2.62 -10.96
C PRO A 75 3.58 2.55 -11.94
N ASP A 76 3.76 3.59 -12.75
CA ASP A 76 4.90 3.78 -13.64
C ASP A 76 6.06 4.54 -12.96
N GLN A 77 5.92 4.89 -11.68
CA GLN A 77 6.97 5.47 -10.85
C GLN A 77 7.64 4.40 -9.97
N PRO A 78 8.97 4.36 -9.89
CA PRO A 78 9.68 3.43 -9.02
C PRO A 78 9.46 3.79 -7.54
N ALA A 79 9.27 2.77 -6.72
CA ALA A 79 9.13 2.87 -5.28
C ALA A 79 10.16 2.00 -4.58
N LEU A 80 10.48 2.33 -3.32
CA LEU A 80 11.28 1.50 -2.42
C LEU A 80 10.41 0.94 -1.29
N TYR A 81 9.30 1.61 -0.99
CA TYR A 81 8.35 1.22 0.04
C TYR A 81 6.94 1.27 -0.53
N VAL A 82 6.08 0.39 -0.01
CA VAL A 82 4.63 0.50 -0.20
C VAL A 82 3.96 0.45 1.15
N LEU A 83 3.01 1.34 1.41
CA LEU A 83 2.25 1.42 2.64
C LEU A 83 0.77 1.16 2.32
N GLU A 84 0.17 0.19 2.99
CA GLU A 84 -1.28 -0.05 2.97
C GLU A 84 -1.89 0.47 4.27
N THR A 85 -2.96 1.27 4.15
CA THR A 85 -3.75 1.79 5.28
C THR A 85 -5.23 1.52 5.04
N VAL A 86 -6.08 1.79 6.05
CA VAL A 86 -7.54 1.77 5.83
C VAL A 86 -7.93 2.73 4.71
N ALA A 87 -8.95 2.38 3.93
CA ALA A 87 -9.47 3.25 2.87
C ALA A 87 -9.92 4.62 3.41
N GLY A 88 -9.68 5.67 2.64
CA GLY A 88 -9.99 7.05 3.01
C GLY A 88 -8.97 7.71 3.95
N PHE A 89 -7.86 7.04 4.25
CA PHE A 89 -6.74 7.63 5.00
C PHE A 89 -6.15 8.81 4.24
N ALA A 90 -6.00 8.71 2.92
CA ALA A 90 -5.47 9.80 2.10
C ALA A 90 -6.31 11.07 2.24
N GLU A 91 -7.64 10.93 2.12
CA GLU A 91 -8.59 12.03 2.29
C GLU A 91 -8.57 12.60 3.71
N GLN A 92 -8.61 11.73 4.72
CA GLN A 92 -8.68 12.13 6.13
C GLN A 92 -7.44 12.95 6.56
N TYR A 93 -6.26 12.60 6.06
CA TYR A 93 -4.99 13.21 6.45
C TYR A 93 -4.37 14.12 5.39
N ASP A 94 -5.10 14.42 4.32
CA ASP A 94 -4.65 15.24 3.18
C ASP A 94 -3.31 14.76 2.59
N VAL A 95 -3.17 13.44 2.44
CA VAL A 95 -1.97 12.84 1.83
C VAL A 95 -2.05 13.01 0.32
N ARG A 96 -1.00 13.59 -0.27
CA ARG A 96 -0.92 13.88 -1.71
C ARG A 96 0.42 13.39 -2.26
N LEU A 97 0.55 13.43 -3.59
CA LEU A 97 1.85 13.23 -4.24
C LEU A 97 2.90 14.19 -3.66
N GLY A 98 4.07 13.66 -3.32
CA GLY A 98 5.15 14.39 -2.66
C GLY A 98 5.04 14.50 -1.14
N SER A 99 3.89 14.15 -0.52
CA SER A 99 3.80 14.03 0.94
C SER A 99 4.84 13.05 1.45
N GLN A 100 5.44 13.37 2.60
CA GLN A 100 6.51 12.56 3.19
C GLN A 100 5.99 11.84 4.44
N PHE A 101 6.21 10.53 4.49
CA PHE A 101 5.94 9.74 5.67
C PHE A 101 7.18 9.64 6.56
N THR A 102 6.96 9.58 7.88
CA THR A 102 8.01 9.37 8.87
C THR A 102 7.70 8.16 9.73
N TRP A 103 8.68 7.26 9.83
CA TRP A 103 8.71 6.10 10.72
C TRP A 103 10.16 5.75 11.02
#